data_AF-A0A7V4MHE4-F1
#
_entry.id   AF-A0A7V4MHE4-F1
#
_cell.length_a   1.000
_cell.length_b   1.000
_cell.length_c   1.000
_cell.angle_alpha   90.00
_cell.angle_beta   90.00
_cell.angle_gamma   90.00
#
_symmetry.space_group_name_H-M   'P 1'
#
loop_
_entity.id
_entity.type
_entity.pdbx_description
1 polymer ?
#
loop_
_entity_poly.entity_id
_entity_poly.type
_entity_poly.pdbx_seq_one_letter_code
_entity_poly.pdbx_strand_id
1 'polypeptide(L)'
;MIHLRQRLAACAFSVFLACGLWGCGDSAAPPDGGGDGSDGGADDGGRDGADSEPGAAVRISARAVESCGSFAPDRQSGLSYQTPFGIRAGVMGLELLRSHKDPAPVNLALPAPIQPVDLGAGGLIAEADSHALPAGTYTHLRVTVANAVYKVRATAHTYVDVAGELETDMALSNYQPAGGSPRSAGQYQATFTAYGQSQSFSGSTILNCTLSLWGGRVATAGGRFQVTVPIPGGPLSLPASGARPIDIEMVFPVQDQFAWRDLGEAKFAAGVYDVGMPPAATEIPDSLFECQMFLADRCQGEAVVALQPAWPMPDSAPLFCTDGARVVNPCPAEGQPGFGQDGNYLIHPLDYAASDGVIEDRVTGLFWQQATPAESFDWWEARDYCAALELGGHDDWRLPSRVELVSLIDFGRLDPVIDPDAFPNTPSDFFWTASPVPFLGFAYGVRFELGFIYDHDPTSSGRVRCVRGEGQAPAQRLIADAETVLDNATGLRWQRRHLDAPKTWLESLAYCEDLDLAGRTGWRLPTLKEQQTLVDERRLQPSIDVFAFPDTPAEWFWSGTPIATHPDQAWATSYTDGYASIHAGAELHRVRCVHD
;
A
#
# COMPACT_ATOMS: atom_id res chain seq x y z
N MET A 1 29.21 52.55 27.70
CA MET A 1 29.87 52.61 29.03
C MET A 1 30.33 51.20 29.39
N ILE A 2 31.50 51.06 30.04
CA ILE A 2 31.75 50.17 31.21
C ILE A 2 31.19 48.72 31.08
N HIS A 3 31.97 47.73 30.59
CA HIS A 3 32.80 46.77 31.38
C HIS A 3 32.03 45.47 31.79
N LEU A 4 32.60 44.24 31.91
CA LEU A 4 33.99 43.76 31.75
C LEU A 4 34.09 42.23 31.39
N ARG A 5 34.96 41.88 30.43
CA ARG A 5 35.87 40.70 30.28
C ARG A 5 35.56 39.26 30.79
N GLN A 6 35.81 38.31 29.85
CA GLN A 6 36.67 37.08 29.96
C GLN A 6 36.17 35.88 30.82
N ARG A 7 36.52 34.61 30.52
CA ARG A 7 37.57 34.00 29.64
C ARG A 7 36.95 33.11 28.53
N LEU A 8 37.59 32.55 27.48
CA LEU A 8 38.98 32.27 27.05
C LEU A 8 39.71 30.98 27.54
N ALA A 9 40.37 30.32 26.56
CA ALA A 9 41.21 29.10 26.57
C ALA A 9 40.50 27.75 26.92
N ALA A 10 40.54 26.63 26.17
CA ALA A 10 41.29 26.09 25.01
C ALA A 10 42.35 25.00 25.32
N CYS A 11 42.25 23.85 24.63
CA CYS A 11 43.33 22.89 24.31
C CYS A 11 42.90 21.99 23.13
N ALA A 12 43.87 21.37 22.45
CA ALA A 12 43.66 20.53 21.27
C ALA A 12 44.80 19.49 21.12
N PHE A 13 44.69 18.61 20.11
CA PHE A 13 45.74 17.72 19.58
C PHE A 13 46.18 16.48 20.44
N SER A 14 45.84 15.28 19.92
CA SER A 14 46.81 14.27 19.40
C SER A 14 46.91 12.85 19.99
N VAL A 15 46.57 11.87 19.13
CA VAL A 15 47.38 10.71 18.64
C VAL A 15 47.98 9.69 19.64
N PHE A 16 47.62 8.39 19.51
CA PHE A 16 48.53 7.30 19.03
C PHE A 16 47.84 5.94 18.76
N LEU A 17 48.55 5.03 18.06
CA LEU A 17 48.18 3.67 17.61
C LEU A 17 48.65 2.55 18.57
N ALA A 18 47.91 1.42 18.62
CA ALA A 18 48.37 0.00 18.55
C ALA A 18 47.14 -0.94 18.74
N CYS A 19 46.89 -2.09 18.09
CA CYS A 19 47.65 -3.15 17.37
C CYS A 19 47.97 -4.41 18.22
N GLY A 20 47.73 -5.61 17.67
CA GLY A 20 47.70 -6.94 18.38
C GLY A 20 46.28 -7.54 18.34
N LEU A 21 45.89 -8.62 17.64
CA LEU A 21 46.48 -9.84 17.04
C LEU A 21 46.72 -11.05 17.99
N TRP A 22 46.21 -12.22 17.56
CA TRP A 22 46.25 -13.58 18.15
C TRP A 22 45.43 -13.80 19.44
N GLY A 23 44.89 -15.01 19.70
CA GLY A 23 44.95 -16.26 18.92
C GLY A 23 44.03 -17.37 19.47
N CYS A 24 43.99 -18.52 18.79
CA CYS A 24 43.12 -19.68 19.13
C CYS A 24 43.61 -20.48 20.36
N GLY A 25 42.72 -21.27 20.98
CA GLY A 25 43.07 -22.24 22.01
C GLY A 25 41.88 -23.13 22.42
N ASP A 26 41.98 -24.43 22.17
CA ASP A 26 40.93 -25.43 22.38
C ASP A 26 40.98 -26.13 23.75
N SER A 27 39.85 -26.77 24.09
CA SER A 27 39.73 -27.99 24.91
C SER A 27 39.98 -27.94 26.42
N ALA A 28 39.03 -28.50 27.18
CA ALA A 28 39.28 -29.38 28.33
C ALA A 28 37.99 -30.15 28.68
N ALA A 29 38.06 -31.47 28.83
CA ALA A 29 36.99 -32.30 29.38
C ALA A 29 37.51 -33.08 30.62
N PRO A 30 36.72 -33.22 31.70
CA PRO A 30 37.00 -34.15 32.80
C PRO A 30 36.26 -35.51 32.61
N PRO A 31 36.64 -36.58 33.34
CA PRO A 31 36.69 -37.92 32.75
C PRO A 31 35.75 -38.98 33.37
N ASP A 32 35.78 -40.18 32.77
CA ASP A 32 35.05 -41.38 33.16
C ASP A 32 35.31 -41.89 34.59
N GLY A 33 34.31 -42.60 35.12
CA GLY A 33 34.41 -43.46 36.30
C GLY A 33 33.43 -44.63 36.21
N GLY A 34 33.90 -45.78 35.73
CA GLY A 34 33.06 -46.96 35.49
C GLY A 34 32.85 -47.86 36.73
N GLY A 35 31.76 -48.64 36.70
CA GLY A 35 31.47 -49.70 37.66
C GLY A 35 30.48 -50.70 37.05
N ASP A 36 30.87 -51.97 36.97
CA ASP A 36 30.10 -53.07 36.37
C ASP A 36 29.29 -53.82 37.45
N GLY A 37 28.18 -54.46 37.07
CA GLY A 37 27.29 -55.14 38.01
C GLY A 37 25.93 -55.54 37.45
N SER A 38 25.87 -56.72 36.82
CA SER A 38 24.63 -57.35 36.36
C SER A 38 23.99 -58.23 37.44
N ASP A 39 22.66 -58.15 37.66
CA ASP A 39 21.85 -59.34 37.95
C ASP A 39 20.32 -59.09 37.88
N GLY A 40 19.56 -60.18 37.70
CA GLY A 40 18.15 -60.37 38.11
C GLY A 40 17.06 -59.36 37.68
N GLY A 41 16.13 -59.78 36.81
CA GLY A 41 14.89 -59.04 36.48
C GLY A 41 13.60 -59.66 37.04
N ALA A 42 12.49 -58.92 36.92
CA ALA A 42 11.11 -59.41 37.06
C ALA A 42 10.14 -58.47 36.32
N ASP A 43 9.03 -58.99 35.79
CA ASP A 43 7.90 -58.19 35.30
C ASP A 43 7.18 -57.49 36.45
N ASP A 44 6.59 -56.30 36.22
CA ASP A 44 5.15 -56.14 36.47
C ASP A 44 4.48 -54.89 35.85
N GLY A 45 3.20 -55.08 35.50
CA GLY A 45 2.10 -54.10 35.55
C GLY A 45 2.35 -52.62 35.19
N GLY A 46 2.23 -52.29 33.92
CA GLY A 46 2.36 -50.94 33.39
C GLY A 46 1.43 -49.84 33.91
N ARG A 47 1.80 -48.61 33.55
CA ARG A 47 0.92 -47.46 33.43
C ARG A 47 1.40 -46.62 32.26
N ASP A 48 0.62 -46.60 31.19
CA ASP A 48 0.82 -45.71 30.06
C ASP A 48 0.47 -44.27 30.49
N GLY A 49 1.40 -43.65 31.20
CA GLY A 49 1.56 -42.20 31.21
C GLY A 49 2.04 -41.77 29.84
N ALA A 50 1.14 -41.83 28.85
CA ALA A 50 1.36 -41.18 27.58
C ALA A 50 1.34 -39.68 27.83
N ASP A 51 2.51 -39.11 28.11
CA ASP A 51 2.74 -37.68 27.97
C ASP A 51 2.39 -37.33 26.53
N SER A 52 1.19 -36.75 26.35
CA SER A 52 0.78 -36.22 25.07
C SER A 52 1.75 -35.13 24.69
N GLU A 53 2.57 -35.34 23.66
CA GLU A 53 3.31 -34.25 23.04
C GLU A 53 2.32 -33.11 22.76
N PRO A 54 2.63 -31.86 23.16
CA PRO A 54 1.69 -30.76 23.01
C PRO A 54 1.32 -30.62 21.54
N GLY A 55 0.02 -30.82 21.24
CA GLY A 55 -0.51 -30.84 19.89
C GLY A 55 -0.07 -29.60 19.11
N ALA A 56 0.26 -29.79 17.83
CA ALA A 56 0.81 -28.70 17.03
C ALA A 56 -0.12 -27.50 17.03
N ALA A 57 0.34 -26.39 17.61
CA ALA A 57 -0.45 -25.18 17.71
C ALA A 57 -0.52 -24.45 16.36
N VAL A 58 -1.73 -24.04 15.96
CA VAL A 58 -1.92 -22.87 15.10
C VAL A 58 -1.84 -21.64 16.01
N ARG A 59 -0.71 -20.95 15.95
CA ARG A 59 -0.45 -19.70 16.67
C ARG A 59 -0.64 -18.54 15.73
N ILE A 60 -1.40 -17.55 16.16
CA ILE A 60 -1.57 -16.31 15.40
C ILE A 60 -1.02 -15.18 16.25
N SER A 61 0.00 -14.51 15.74
CA SER A 61 0.60 -13.32 16.34
C SER A 61 0.14 -12.07 15.59
N ALA A 62 0.35 -10.92 16.21
CA ALA A 62 0.13 -9.62 15.60
C ALA A 62 1.28 -8.68 15.94
N ARG A 63 1.77 -7.93 14.95
CA ARG A 63 2.70 -6.81 15.15
C ARG A 63 2.30 -5.59 14.33
N ALA A 64 2.72 -4.43 14.80
CA ALA A 64 2.74 -3.19 14.07
C ALA A 64 3.96 -3.15 13.15
N VAL A 65 3.83 -2.46 12.01
CA VAL A 65 4.97 -2.04 11.19
C VAL A 65 4.77 -0.61 10.73
N GLU A 66 5.83 0.18 10.76
CA GLU A 66 5.92 1.45 10.03
C GLU A 66 6.11 1.10 8.55
N SER A 67 5.02 1.04 7.78
CA SER A 67 5.03 0.62 6.37
C SER A 67 4.40 1.62 5.39
N CYS A 68 3.84 2.72 5.89
CA CYS A 68 3.56 3.91 5.08
C CYS A 68 4.87 4.69 4.95
N GLY A 69 5.59 4.50 3.84
CA GLY A 69 6.87 5.16 3.62
C GLY A 69 6.70 6.65 3.38
N SER A 70 7.02 7.46 4.39
CA SER A 70 7.18 8.93 4.39
C SER A 70 6.20 9.74 3.53
N PHE A 71 5.34 10.53 4.16
CA PHE A 71 4.59 11.61 3.49
C PHE A 71 5.27 12.98 3.79
N ALA A 72 5.45 13.88 2.82
CA ALA A 72 5.92 15.25 3.10
C ALA A 72 5.65 16.23 1.94
N PRO A 73 4.68 17.14 2.09
CA PRO A 73 4.59 18.36 1.31
C PRO A 73 5.25 19.52 2.09
N ASP A 74 6.37 20.01 1.56
CA ASP A 74 6.82 21.40 1.59
C ASP A 74 7.03 22.16 2.95
N ARG A 75 8.04 23.04 2.94
CA ARG A 75 8.41 23.93 4.05
C ARG A 75 7.55 25.20 4.17
N GLN A 76 6.57 25.44 3.30
CA GLN A 76 5.72 26.65 3.37
C GLN A 76 4.50 26.50 4.27
N SER A 77 4.17 25.29 4.75
CA SER A 77 3.19 25.10 5.82
C SER A 77 3.89 24.71 7.12
N GLY A 78 3.55 25.37 8.24
CA GLY A 78 4.19 25.18 9.54
C GLY A 78 3.73 23.91 10.28
N LEU A 79 3.56 22.81 9.56
CA LEU A 79 3.08 21.53 10.08
C LEU A 79 4.22 20.68 10.68
N SER A 80 3.88 19.79 11.61
CA SER A 80 4.76 18.70 12.03
C SER A 80 3.93 17.48 12.34
N TYR A 81 4.37 16.36 11.80
CA TYR A 81 3.79 15.06 12.01
C TYR A 81 4.36 14.45 13.28
N GLN A 82 3.53 13.81 14.10
CA GLN A 82 3.98 13.07 15.27
C GLN A 82 3.48 11.63 15.15
N THR A 83 4.34 10.79 14.58
CA THR A 83 4.16 9.34 14.40
C THR A 83 3.73 8.68 15.71
N PRO A 84 2.75 7.76 15.70
CA PRO A 84 2.41 6.99 16.89
C PRO A 84 3.61 6.16 17.35
N PHE A 85 4.04 6.36 18.60
CA PHE A 85 5.14 5.59 19.19
C PHE A 85 4.64 4.35 19.97
N GLY A 86 3.33 4.10 19.95
CA GLY A 86 2.70 2.92 20.51
C GLY A 86 1.29 2.73 19.96
N ILE A 87 0.93 1.48 19.69
CA ILE A 87 -0.40 1.08 19.21
C ILE A 87 -0.79 -0.26 19.85
N ARG A 88 -2.02 -0.35 20.33
CA ARG A 88 -2.60 -1.57 20.92
C ARG A 88 -3.96 -1.85 20.29
N ALA A 89 -4.31 -3.12 20.08
CA ALA A 89 -5.63 -3.51 19.58
C ALA A 89 -6.27 -4.58 20.46
N GLY A 90 -7.52 -4.37 20.88
CA GLY A 90 -8.30 -5.35 21.63
C GLY A 90 -9.06 -6.29 20.71
N VAL A 91 -8.73 -7.58 20.70
CA VAL A 91 -9.42 -8.58 19.87
C VAL A 91 -10.55 -9.25 20.69
N MET A 92 -11.68 -9.55 20.04
CA MET A 92 -12.84 -10.24 20.65
C MET A 92 -13.36 -11.47 19.88
N GLY A 93 -12.77 -11.80 18.73
CA GLY A 93 -13.04 -13.05 18.01
C GLY A 93 -12.06 -13.25 16.86
N LEU A 94 -11.73 -14.51 16.57
CA LEU A 94 -10.87 -14.89 15.45
C LEU A 94 -11.41 -16.18 14.82
N GLU A 95 -11.40 -16.28 13.49
CA GLU A 95 -11.99 -17.41 12.75
C GLU A 95 -11.15 -17.76 11.52
N LEU A 96 -11.00 -19.05 11.18
CA LEU A 96 -10.45 -19.54 9.92
C LEU A 96 -11.55 -19.80 8.89
N LEU A 97 -11.29 -19.52 7.61
CA LEU A 97 -12.26 -19.58 6.52
C LEU A 97 -11.66 -20.21 5.25
N ARG A 98 -12.46 -21.02 4.56
CA ARG A 98 -12.10 -21.68 3.29
C ARG A 98 -12.16 -20.73 2.10
N SER A 99 -12.94 -19.67 2.21
CA SER A 99 -12.94 -18.49 1.32
C SER A 99 -13.45 -17.27 2.09
N HIS A 100 -13.30 -16.06 1.54
CA HIS A 100 -13.86 -14.86 2.16
C HIS A 100 -15.42 -14.87 2.28
N LYS A 101 -16.08 -15.81 1.58
CA LYS A 101 -17.53 -16.10 1.60
C LYS A 101 -17.92 -17.29 2.48
N ASP A 102 -16.99 -17.94 3.20
CA ASP A 102 -17.27 -19.20 3.93
C ASP A 102 -18.47 -19.06 4.91
N PRO A 103 -19.56 -19.83 4.72
CA PRO A 103 -20.74 -19.80 5.59
C PRO A 103 -20.56 -20.59 6.90
N ALA A 104 -19.50 -21.39 7.02
CA ALA A 104 -19.18 -22.23 8.17
C ALA A 104 -17.71 -22.04 8.63
N PRO A 105 -17.34 -20.81 9.06
CA PRO A 105 -16.00 -20.50 9.54
C PRO A 105 -15.70 -21.24 10.85
N VAL A 106 -14.42 -21.53 11.09
CA VAL A 106 -13.95 -22.26 12.28
C VAL A 106 -13.39 -21.26 13.29
N ASN A 107 -14.06 -21.11 14.42
CA ASN A 107 -13.63 -20.16 15.45
C ASN A 107 -12.34 -20.63 16.14
N LEU A 108 -11.31 -19.78 16.14
CA LEU A 108 -10.09 -19.97 16.91
C LEU A 108 -10.34 -19.41 18.32
N ALA A 109 -10.49 -20.32 19.29
CA ALA A 109 -11.02 -20.02 20.61
C ALA A 109 -10.13 -19.05 21.40
N LEU A 110 -10.48 -17.75 21.36
CA LEU A 110 -9.80 -16.73 22.15
C LEU A 110 -10.15 -16.86 23.65
N PRO A 111 -9.19 -16.65 24.57
CA PRO A 111 -9.49 -16.49 25.98
C PRO A 111 -10.30 -15.21 26.21
N ALA A 112 -11.51 -15.33 26.75
CA ALA A 112 -12.32 -14.19 27.15
C ALA A 112 -11.76 -13.53 28.44
N PRO A 113 -11.91 -12.21 28.65
CA PRO A 113 -12.55 -11.20 27.78
C PRO A 113 -11.55 -10.58 26.78
N ILE A 114 -11.94 -9.45 26.16
CA ILE A 114 -11.13 -8.66 25.21
C ILE A 114 -9.69 -8.49 25.71
N GLN A 115 -8.70 -8.94 24.91
CA GLN A 115 -7.27 -8.79 25.21
C GLN A 115 -6.65 -7.69 24.33
N PRO A 116 -6.18 -6.56 24.91
CA PRO A 116 -5.39 -5.57 24.19
C PRO A 116 -3.96 -6.10 23.99
N VAL A 117 -3.59 -6.37 22.74
CA VAL A 117 -2.21 -6.76 22.40
C VAL A 117 -1.42 -5.53 22.00
N ASP A 118 -0.19 -5.42 22.50
CA ASP A 118 0.76 -4.40 22.08
C ASP A 118 1.32 -4.76 20.71
N LEU A 119 0.87 -4.04 19.69
CA LEU A 119 1.28 -4.29 18.33
C LEU A 119 2.71 -3.75 18.11
N GLY A 120 3.09 -2.65 18.77
CA GLY A 120 4.43 -2.07 18.68
C GLY A 120 5.54 -3.02 19.14
N ALA A 121 5.29 -3.79 20.20
CA ALA A 121 6.20 -4.85 20.65
C ALA A 121 6.04 -6.18 19.88
N GLY A 122 4.86 -6.41 19.30
CA GLY A 122 4.44 -7.71 18.77
C GLY A 122 3.98 -8.66 19.87
N GLY A 123 2.97 -9.49 19.58
CA GLY A 123 2.46 -10.45 20.56
C GLY A 123 1.54 -11.54 19.97
N LEU A 124 1.36 -12.63 20.71
CA LEU A 124 0.41 -13.68 20.40
C LEU A 124 -1.03 -13.16 20.60
N ILE A 125 -1.90 -13.26 19.58
CA ILE A 125 -3.32 -12.91 19.67
C ILE A 125 -4.23 -14.14 19.86
N ALA A 126 -3.81 -15.31 19.40
CA ALA A 126 -4.57 -16.55 19.50
C ALA A 126 -3.68 -17.79 19.41
N GLU A 127 -4.13 -18.88 20.00
CA GLU A 127 -3.51 -20.20 19.90
C GLU A 127 -4.61 -21.28 19.92
N ALA A 128 -4.51 -22.27 19.04
CA ALA A 128 -5.41 -23.41 18.99
C ALA A 128 -4.66 -24.68 18.60
N ASP A 129 -5.02 -25.82 19.21
CA ASP A 129 -4.51 -27.13 18.78
C ASP A 129 -5.03 -27.46 17.36
N SER A 130 -4.12 -27.67 16.41
CA SER A 130 -4.47 -28.05 15.04
C SER A 130 -5.26 -29.36 14.95
N HIS A 131 -5.13 -30.26 15.92
CA HIS A 131 -5.93 -31.49 16.00
C HIS A 131 -7.39 -31.25 16.41
N ALA A 132 -7.69 -30.10 17.03
CA ALA A 132 -9.06 -29.68 17.36
C ALA A 132 -9.76 -28.95 16.21
N LEU A 133 -9.01 -28.57 15.16
CA LEU A 133 -9.53 -27.89 13.98
C LEU A 133 -9.92 -28.92 12.90
N PRO A 134 -11.00 -28.69 12.12
CA PRO A 134 -11.33 -29.57 10.99
C PRO A 134 -10.22 -29.55 9.93
N ALA A 135 -9.86 -30.72 9.41
CA ALA A 135 -8.92 -30.84 8.30
C ALA A 135 -9.47 -30.18 7.01
N GLY A 136 -8.57 -29.63 6.19
CA GLY A 136 -8.90 -28.93 4.95
C GLY A 136 -8.04 -27.69 4.71
N THR A 137 -8.27 -27.03 3.57
CA THR A 137 -7.56 -25.82 3.18
C THR A 137 -8.36 -24.57 3.55
N TYR A 138 -7.71 -23.66 4.26
CA TYR A 138 -8.22 -22.36 4.67
C TYR A 138 -7.44 -21.28 3.94
N THR A 139 -8.13 -20.28 3.39
CA THR A 139 -7.53 -19.21 2.57
C THR A 139 -7.61 -17.85 3.26
N HIS A 140 -8.51 -17.68 4.22
CA HIS A 140 -8.79 -16.41 4.87
C HIS A 140 -8.93 -16.56 6.40
N LEU A 141 -8.69 -15.46 7.12
CA LEU A 141 -8.86 -15.28 8.57
C LEU A 141 -9.84 -14.13 8.84
N ARG A 142 -10.83 -14.33 9.73
CA ARG A 142 -11.76 -13.27 10.15
C ARG A 142 -11.47 -12.83 11.58
N VAL A 143 -11.05 -11.57 11.75
CA VAL A 143 -10.80 -10.95 13.06
C VAL A 143 -11.97 -10.05 13.44
N THR A 144 -12.48 -10.14 14.67
CA THR A 144 -13.42 -9.17 15.22
C THR A 144 -12.70 -8.32 16.25
N VAL A 145 -12.50 -7.03 15.95
CA VAL A 145 -11.71 -6.11 16.79
C VAL A 145 -12.64 -5.21 17.60
N ALA A 146 -12.40 -5.18 18.91
CA ALA A 146 -13.22 -4.49 19.89
C ALA A 146 -12.85 -3.01 20.02
N ASN A 147 -11.57 -2.69 20.15
CA ASN A 147 -11.05 -1.33 20.22
C ASN A 147 -9.63 -1.22 19.64
N ALA A 148 -9.22 0.00 19.32
CA ALA A 148 -7.83 0.35 19.01
C ALA A 148 -7.38 1.50 19.91
N VAL A 149 -6.14 1.46 20.37
CA VAL A 149 -5.54 2.44 21.27
C VAL A 149 -4.24 2.97 20.67
N TYR A 150 -4.20 4.27 20.37
CA TYR A 150 -3.05 4.94 19.76
C TYR A 150 -2.36 5.85 20.77
N LYS A 151 -1.02 5.88 20.76
CA LYS A 151 -0.21 6.84 21.52
C LYS A 151 0.59 7.74 20.59
N VAL A 152 0.29 9.03 20.61
CA VAL A 152 1.07 10.07 19.93
C VAL A 152 1.67 11.02 20.97
N ARG A 153 2.79 11.67 20.62
CA ARG A 153 3.26 12.84 21.36
C ARG A 153 2.38 14.04 21.00
N ALA A 154 2.23 14.97 21.93
CA ALA A 154 1.27 16.06 21.81
C ALA A 154 1.73 17.30 22.61
N THR A 155 1.40 18.49 22.13
CA THR A 155 1.54 19.74 22.90
C THR A 155 0.15 20.28 23.20
N ALA A 156 -0.24 20.34 24.47
CA ALA A 156 -1.47 20.98 24.90
C ALA A 156 -1.28 22.50 24.99
N HIS A 157 -2.16 23.25 24.33
CA HIS A 157 -2.17 24.71 24.38
C HIS A 157 -3.30 25.19 25.28
N THR A 158 -2.96 26.16 26.13
CA THR A 158 -3.84 26.80 27.10
C THR A 158 -3.49 28.29 27.17
N TYR A 159 -3.38 28.88 28.36
CA TYR A 159 -2.63 30.14 28.54
C TYR A 159 -1.11 29.97 28.35
N VAL A 160 -0.62 28.72 28.35
CA VAL A 160 0.75 28.32 28.05
C VAL A 160 0.78 26.98 27.30
N ASP A 161 1.89 26.72 26.61
CA ASP A 161 2.12 25.53 25.79
C ASP A 161 2.76 24.41 26.64
N VAL A 162 2.24 23.19 26.58
CA VAL A 162 2.59 22.07 27.49
C VAL A 162 2.79 20.78 26.71
N ALA A 163 4.04 20.33 26.56
CA ALA A 163 4.35 19.05 25.94
C ALA A 163 3.94 17.84 26.82
N GLY A 164 3.48 16.77 26.18
CA GLY A 164 3.02 15.53 26.81
C GLY A 164 2.73 14.41 25.80
N GLU A 165 1.89 13.46 26.22
CA GLU A 165 1.44 12.31 25.43
C GLU A 165 -0.09 12.29 25.35
N LEU A 166 -0.64 11.91 24.19
CA LEU A 166 -2.07 11.68 24.00
C LEU A 166 -2.30 10.19 23.72
N GLU A 167 -3.06 9.52 24.60
CA GLU A 167 -3.57 8.17 24.35
C GLU A 167 -5.05 8.24 23.93
N THR A 168 -5.39 7.72 22.75
CA THR A 168 -6.77 7.66 22.24
C THR A 168 -7.24 6.22 22.14
N ASP A 169 -8.13 5.81 23.05
CA ASP A 169 -8.83 4.51 23.04
C ASP A 169 -10.18 4.64 22.32
N MET A 170 -10.32 4.01 21.15
CA MET A 170 -11.50 4.06 20.30
C MET A 170 -12.22 2.70 20.24
N ALA A 171 -13.49 2.65 20.61
CA ALA A 171 -14.34 1.48 20.44
C ALA A 171 -14.71 1.28 18.95
N LEU A 172 -14.40 0.11 18.42
CA LEU A 172 -14.66 -0.28 17.02
C LEU A 172 -15.85 -1.25 16.94
N SER A 173 -15.93 -2.21 17.85
CA SER A 173 -17.15 -2.96 18.14
C SER A 173 -17.78 -2.45 19.44
N ASN A 174 -18.97 -2.95 19.79
CA ASN A 174 -19.52 -2.82 21.14
C ASN A 174 -18.50 -3.35 22.17
N TYR A 175 -17.91 -2.45 22.96
CA TYR A 175 -16.73 -2.70 23.79
C TYR A 175 -16.95 -2.15 25.20
N GLN A 176 -16.55 -2.90 26.24
CA GLN A 176 -16.52 -2.38 27.60
C GLN A 176 -15.07 -2.42 28.13
N PRO A 177 -14.45 -1.26 28.43
CA PRO A 177 -13.14 -1.23 29.07
C PRO A 177 -13.22 -1.76 30.51
N ALA A 178 -12.12 -2.32 31.00
CA ALA A 178 -12.04 -2.84 32.36
C ALA A 178 -12.33 -1.73 33.39
N GLY A 179 -13.42 -1.87 34.15
CA GLY A 179 -13.88 -0.89 35.14
C GLY A 179 -14.64 0.32 34.57
N GLY A 180 -14.86 0.40 33.25
CA GLY A 180 -15.59 1.50 32.60
C GLY A 180 -17.00 1.10 32.10
N SER A 181 -17.73 2.08 31.60
CA SER A 181 -19.04 1.88 30.96
C SER A 181 -18.92 1.25 29.57
N PRO A 182 -19.90 0.46 29.11
CA PRO A 182 -19.97 0.03 27.72
C PRO A 182 -19.96 1.20 26.75
N ARG A 183 -19.24 1.04 25.64
CA ARG A 183 -19.12 2.00 24.52
C ARG A 183 -19.58 1.32 23.23
N SER A 184 -20.36 2.05 22.45
CA SER A 184 -20.76 1.67 21.10
C SER A 184 -19.62 1.92 20.10
N ALA A 185 -19.67 1.26 18.95
CA ALA A 185 -18.78 1.54 17.83
C ALA A 185 -18.73 3.04 17.49
N GLY A 186 -17.53 3.58 17.29
CA GLY A 186 -17.27 5.00 17.02
C GLY A 186 -17.10 5.89 18.25
N GLN A 187 -17.42 5.40 19.45
CA GLN A 187 -17.17 6.15 20.69
C GLN A 187 -15.71 6.01 21.13
N TYR A 188 -15.08 7.12 21.50
CA TYR A 188 -13.68 7.17 21.92
C TYR A 188 -13.50 7.88 23.26
N GLN A 189 -12.37 7.61 23.90
CA GLN A 189 -11.86 8.34 25.05
C GLN A 189 -10.40 8.68 24.78
N ALA A 190 -10.09 9.97 24.76
CA ALA A 190 -8.75 10.50 24.56
C ALA A 190 -8.23 11.04 25.90
N THR A 191 -7.02 10.68 26.30
CA THR A 191 -6.40 11.10 27.56
C THR A 191 -5.04 11.74 27.29
N PHE A 192 -4.98 13.07 27.44
CA PHE A 192 -3.73 13.80 27.39
C PHE A 192 -3.04 13.72 28.77
N THR A 193 -1.72 13.51 28.78
CA THR A 193 -0.91 13.40 30.00
C THR A 193 0.37 14.23 29.88
N ALA A 194 0.57 15.15 30.83
CA ALA A 194 1.77 15.98 30.94
C ALA A 194 2.14 16.22 32.41
N TYR A 195 3.43 16.29 32.71
CA TYR A 195 3.97 16.50 34.07
C TYR A 195 3.41 15.56 35.16
N GLY A 196 2.97 14.35 34.78
CA GLY A 196 2.35 13.39 35.71
C GLY A 196 0.90 13.74 36.10
N GLN A 197 0.22 14.60 35.34
CA GLN A 197 -1.21 14.87 35.42
C GLN A 197 -1.88 14.46 34.11
N SER A 198 -3.11 13.94 34.19
CA SER A 198 -3.86 13.46 33.03
C SER A 198 -5.25 14.11 32.97
N GLN A 199 -5.69 14.44 31.77
CA GLN A 199 -7.03 14.97 31.49
C GLN A 199 -7.66 14.15 30.36
N SER A 200 -8.89 13.66 30.60
CA SER A 200 -9.61 12.81 29.66
C SER A 200 -10.81 13.51 29.03
N PHE A 201 -11.03 13.20 27.76
CA PHE A 201 -12.11 13.68 26.89
C PHE A 201 -12.80 12.47 26.29
N SER A 202 -14.11 12.55 26.09
CA SER A 202 -14.89 11.48 25.47
C SER A 202 -15.74 12.07 24.35
N GLY A 203 -15.86 11.33 23.25
CA GLY A 203 -16.62 11.75 22.08
C GLY A 203 -17.07 10.57 21.23
N SER A 204 -17.66 10.89 20.08
CA SER A 204 -18.08 9.90 19.09
C SER A 204 -17.80 10.42 17.69
N THR A 205 -17.21 9.59 16.85
CA THR A 205 -17.08 9.83 15.41
C THR A 205 -17.85 8.77 14.63
N ILE A 206 -18.21 9.06 13.38
CA ILE A 206 -18.79 8.07 12.49
C ILE A 206 -17.64 7.19 11.98
N LEU A 207 -17.70 5.89 12.25
CA LEU A 207 -16.84 4.91 11.59
C LEU A 207 -17.30 4.73 10.15
N ASN A 208 -16.90 5.66 9.30
CA ASN A 208 -16.84 5.45 7.85
C ASN A 208 -15.87 4.28 7.56
N CYS A 209 -15.83 3.82 6.30
CA CYS A 209 -15.01 2.66 5.90
C CYS A 209 -13.49 2.86 6.10
N THR A 210 -13.08 4.07 6.53
CA THR A 210 -11.76 4.47 7.00
C THR A 210 -11.32 3.68 8.24
N LEU A 211 -11.08 2.40 8.00
CA LEU A 211 -9.82 1.74 8.27
C LEU A 211 -9.42 0.88 6.96
N SER A 212 -8.46 1.34 6.07
CA SER A 212 -7.40 0.96 4.97
C SER A 212 -5.91 0.22 5.06
N LEU A 213 -5.16 -0.02 6.20
CA LEU A 213 -3.98 -0.88 6.66
C LEU A 213 -4.09 -2.47 6.60
N TRP A 214 -4.50 -3.13 7.72
CA TRP A 214 -4.65 -4.56 8.05
C TRP A 214 -5.54 -5.43 7.11
N GLY A 215 -5.12 -5.60 5.86
CA GLY A 215 -5.24 -6.85 5.10
C GLY A 215 -6.59 -7.29 4.50
N GLY A 216 -7.76 -7.01 5.10
CA GLY A 216 -8.98 -7.78 4.80
C GLY A 216 -10.36 -7.13 4.97
N ARG A 217 -11.29 -7.55 4.09
CA ARG A 217 -12.66 -7.05 3.91
C ARG A 217 -13.33 -6.59 5.21
N VAL A 218 -13.79 -5.33 5.21
CA VAL A 218 -14.54 -4.71 6.32
C VAL A 218 -15.99 -5.18 6.34
N ALA A 219 -16.51 -5.52 7.53
CA ALA A 219 -17.93 -5.62 7.79
C ALA A 219 -18.28 -5.00 9.15
N THR A 220 -19.35 -4.20 9.19
CA THR A 220 -19.85 -3.42 10.34
C THR A 220 -21.23 -3.91 10.83
N ALA A 221 -21.56 -5.17 10.58
CA ALA A 221 -22.87 -5.74 10.92
C ALA A 221 -23.06 -5.91 12.44
N GLY A 222 -24.24 -5.54 12.95
CA GLY A 222 -24.66 -5.84 14.32
C GLY A 222 -23.82 -5.20 15.44
N GLY A 223 -23.10 -4.11 15.16
CA GLY A 223 -22.20 -3.47 16.12
C GLY A 223 -20.88 -4.23 16.35
N ARG A 224 -20.47 -5.08 15.40
CA ARG A 224 -19.17 -5.73 15.35
C ARG A 224 -18.35 -5.21 14.18
N PHE A 225 -17.06 -4.97 14.41
CA PHE A 225 -16.10 -4.54 13.41
C PHE A 225 -15.22 -5.71 12.99
N GLN A 226 -15.58 -6.34 11.87
CA GLN A 226 -14.92 -7.55 11.37
C GLN A 226 -13.99 -7.25 10.20
N VAL A 227 -12.82 -7.88 10.21
CA VAL A 227 -11.80 -7.99 9.16
C VAL A 227 -11.88 -9.37 8.57
N THR A 228 -11.87 -9.56 7.25
CA THR A 228 -11.66 -10.89 6.63
C THR A 228 -10.42 -10.83 5.75
N VAL A 229 -9.24 -11.10 6.31
CA VAL A 229 -7.93 -11.07 5.63
C VAL A 229 -7.69 -12.37 4.86
N PRO A 230 -6.90 -12.37 3.77
CA PRO A 230 -6.24 -13.59 3.29
C PRO A 230 -5.24 -14.08 4.34
N ILE A 231 -4.91 -15.38 4.37
CA ILE A 231 -3.86 -15.88 5.27
C ILE A 231 -2.48 -15.43 4.75
N PRO A 232 -1.68 -14.70 5.55
CA PRO A 232 -0.31 -14.35 5.18
C PRO A 232 0.53 -15.60 4.92
N GLY A 233 1.23 -15.64 3.78
CA GLY A 233 1.99 -16.83 3.33
C GLY A 233 1.16 -17.86 2.55
N GLY A 234 -0.10 -17.57 2.23
CA GLY A 234 -0.95 -18.39 1.35
C GLY A 234 -1.86 -19.39 2.08
N PRO A 235 -2.51 -20.32 1.34
CA PRO A 235 -3.54 -21.18 1.89
C PRO A 235 -3.04 -22.18 2.96
N LEU A 236 -3.53 -22.04 4.18
CA LEU A 236 -3.27 -22.96 5.28
C LEU A 236 -3.99 -24.29 5.05
N SER A 237 -3.23 -25.34 4.73
CA SER A 237 -3.75 -26.70 4.62
C SER A 237 -3.52 -27.50 5.90
N LEU A 238 -4.59 -27.78 6.64
CA LEU A 238 -4.55 -28.59 7.87
C LEU A 238 -4.72 -30.09 7.54
N PRO A 239 -3.73 -30.95 7.87
CA PRO A 239 -3.78 -32.37 7.56
C PRO A 239 -4.71 -33.14 8.52
N ALA A 240 -5.21 -34.30 8.09
CA ALA A 240 -6.00 -35.20 8.94
C ALA A 240 -5.17 -35.90 10.04
N SER A 241 -3.85 -35.96 9.89
CA SER A 241 -2.91 -36.48 10.90
C SER A 241 -1.47 -36.02 10.60
N GLY A 242 -0.79 -35.46 11.60
CA GLY A 242 0.61 -35.07 11.51
C GLY A 242 0.85 -33.62 11.99
N ALA A 243 1.71 -33.47 12.99
CA ALA A 243 1.89 -32.23 13.73
C ALA A 243 3.10 -31.40 13.23
N ARG A 244 2.87 -30.13 12.90
CA ARG A 244 3.88 -29.06 12.88
C ARG A 244 3.24 -27.77 13.38
N PRO A 245 3.86 -27.01 14.30
CA PRO A 245 3.39 -25.68 14.66
C PRO A 245 3.26 -24.80 13.42
N ILE A 246 2.16 -24.06 13.36
CA ILE A 246 1.80 -23.15 12.27
C ILE A 246 1.78 -21.75 12.88
N ASP A 247 2.75 -20.94 12.52
CA ASP A 247 2.84 -19.54 12.94
C ASP A 247 2.30 -18.63 11.82
N ILE A 248 1.21 -17.92 12.11
CA ILE A 248 0.63 -16.91 11.21
C ILE A 248 0.84 -15.54 11.84
N GLU A 249 1.68 -14.71 11.23
CA GLU A 249 1.92 -13.35 11.70
C GLU A 249 0.99 -12.36 10.99
N MET A 250 0.07 -11.77 11.74
CA MET A 250 -0.74 -10.65 11.26
C MET A 250 0.07 -9.36 11.34
N VAL A 251 0.33 -8.77 10.17
CA VAL A 251 0.97 -7.46 10.07
C VAL A 251 -0.10 -6.37 10.07
N PHE A 252 -0.02 -5.49 11.05
CA PHE A 252 -0.82 -4.28 11.15
C PHE A 252 0.07 -3.12 10.71
N PRO A 253 -0.15 -2.53 9.52
CA PRO A 253 0.50 -1.28 9.18
C PRO A 253 0.23 -0.21 10.26
N VAL A 254 1.08 0.82 10.34
CA VAL A 254 0.86 2.06 11.10
C VAL A 254 1.28 3.22 10.20
N GLN A 255 0.46 4.26 10.13
CA GLN A 255 0.81 5.49 9.43
C GLN A 255 1.98 6.19 10.10
N ASP A 256 2.94 6.63 9.30
CA ASP A 256 4.04 7.49 9.72
C ASP A 256 3.54 8.87 10.20
N GLN A 257 2.36 9.32 9.75
CA GLN A 257 1.86 10.68 10.01
C GLN A 257 0.44 10.72 10.56
N PHE A 258 0.31 11.22 11.79
CA PHE A 258 -0.94 11.78 12.28
C PHE A 258 -0.86 13.30 12.12
N ALA A 259 -1.88 13.88 11.48
CA ALA A 259 -1.98 15.31 11.22
C ALA A 259 -3.30 15.85 11.78
N TRP A 260 -3.25 17.07 12.32
CA TRP A 260 -4.40 17.81 12.86
C TRP A 260 -4.31 19.25 12.34
N ARG A 261 -5.45 19.87 12.02
CA ARG A 261 -5.52 21.27 11.60
C ARG A 261 -6.84 21.90 12.04
N ASP A 262 -6.79 22.83 12.98
CA ASP A 262 -7.83 23.86 13.03
C ASP A 262 -7.62 24.82 11.85
N LEU A 263 -8.69 25.12 11.12
CA LEU A 263 -8.67 25.90 9.89
C LEU A 263 -8.76 27.42 10.11
N GLY A 264 -9.04 27.88 11.33
CA GLY A 264 -9.46 29.26 11.61
C GLY A 264 -8.43 30.20 12.23
N GLU A 265 -7.45 29.71 13.00
CA GLU A 265 -6.72 30.56 13.96
C GLU A 265 -5.20 30.73 13.73
N ALA A 266 -4.74 31.98 13.81
CA ALA A 266 -3.38 32.43 13.50
C ALA A 266 -2.32 32.14 14.59
N LYS A 267 -2.55 31.14 15.45
CA LYS A 267 -1.61 30.69 16.51
C LYS A 267 -1.22 29.22 16.43
N PHE A 268 -1.87 28.45 15.55
CA PHE A 268 -1.68 27.01 15.48
C PHE A 268 -0.42 26.64 14.70
N ALA A 269 0.21 25.54 15.10
CA ALA A 269 1.44 25.04 14.52
C ALA A 269 1.51 23.50 14.59
N ALA A 270 2.51 22.95 13.91
CA ALA A 270 3.26 21.76 14.30
C ALA A 270 2.97 21.16 15.69
N GLY A 271 2.19 20.06 15.76
CA GLY A 271 2.06 19.24 16.97
C GLY A 271 1.24 19.86 18.11
N VAL A 272 0.41 20.84 17.79
CA VAL A 272 -0.43 21.62 18.71
C VAL A 272 -1.83 21.01 18.83
N TYR A 273 -2.26 20.79 20.07
CA TYR A 273 -3.61 20.45 20.48
C TYR A 273 -4.15 21.57 21.37
N ASP A 274 -5.29 22.17 21.05
CA ASP A 274 -5.99 22.99 22.05
C ASP A 274 -6.65 22.03 23.07
N VAL A 275 -6.30 22.20 24.35
CA VAL A 275 -6.86 21.41 25.45
C VAL A 275 -7.73 22.32 26.30
N GLY A 276 -8.69 22.94 25.61
CA GLY A 276 -9.62 23.92 26.16
C GLY A 276 -10.26 23.43 27.45
N MET A 277 -10.06 24.18 28.53
CA MET A 277 -10.77 23.93 29.78
C MET A 277 -12.27 24.03 29.50
N PRO A 278 -13.08 23.02 29.87
CA PRO A 278 -14.46 22.96 29.44
C PRO A 278 -15.25 24.17 29.99
N PRO A 279 -15.90 24.97 29.12
CA PRO A 279 -16.96 25.87 29.57
C PRO A 279 -18.08 25.04 30.22
N ALA A 280 -18.91 25.68 31.03
CA ALA A 280 -19.78 24.98 31.98
C ALA A 280 -20.85 24.07 31.33
N ALA A 281 -20.48 22.80 31.13
CA ALA A 281 -21.33 21.61 31.08
C ALA A 281 -22.43 21.46 29.99
N THR A 282 -22.67 22.42 29.10
CA THR A 282 -23.82 22.33 28.15
C THR A 282 -23.51 22.34 26.66
N GLU A 283 -22.38 22.87 26.18
CA GLU A 283 -22.03 22.86 24.74
C GLU A 283 -20.51 22.90 24.54
N ILE A 284 -20.01 22.07 23.63
CA ILE A 284 -18.61 22.01 23.16
C ILE A 284 -18.67 22.18 21.64
N PRO A 285 -17.86 23.08 21.01
CA PRO A 285 -17.95 23.33 19.58
C PRO A 285 -17.42 22.16 18.73
N ASP A 286 -17.99 22.01 17.54
CA ASP A 286 -17.69 20.93 16.59
C ASP A 286 -16.23 20.94 16.06
N SER A 287 -15.45 21.99 16.31
CA SER A 287 -14.01 22.05 15.94
C SER A 287 -13.14 21.04 16.69
N LEU A 288 -13.56 20.58 17.89
CA LEU A 288 -12.94 19.43 18.57
C LEU A 288 -13.39 18.07 18.01
N PHE A 289 -14.38 18.06 17.10
CA PHE A 289 -14.99 16.86 16.53
C PHE A 289 -14.56 16.60 15.07
N GLU A 290 -13.87 17.53 14.40
CA GLU A 290 -12.99 17.19 13.27
C GLU A 290 -11.69 16.51 13.74
N CYS A 291 -11.88 15.47 14.57
CA CYS A 291 -11.02 14.31 14.64
C CYS A 291 -11.12 13.54 13.31
N GLN A 292 -10.67 14.19 12.22
CA GLN A 292 -10.30 13.53 10.98
C GLN A 292 -9.05 12.70 11.28
N MET A 293 -9.25 11.57 11.93
CA MET A 293 -8.27 10.49 11.87
C MET A 293 -8.20 10.08 10.41
N PHE A 294 -7.22 10.62 9.68
CA PHE A 294 -6.84 10.13 8.37
C PHE A 294 -6.19 8.73 8.43
N LEU A 295 -6.35 8.01 9.55
CA LEU A 295 -6.51 6.56 9.63
C LEU A 295 -7.69 6.04 8.78
N ALA A 296 -7.80 6.49 7.54
CA ALA A 296 -8.25 5.65 6.46
C ALA A 296 -7.25 4.48 6.36
N ASP A 297 -7.33 3.53 7.30
CA ASP A 297 -6.32 2.47 7.49
C ASP A 297 -6.76 1.15 8.35
N ARG A 298 -7.17 -0.20 8.07
CA ARG A 298 -7.28 -1.51 7.15
C ARG A 298 -7.54 -1.90 5.58
N CYS A 299 -6.58 -2.64 4.87
CA CYS A 299 -6.54 -3.41 3.54
C CYS A 299 -5.62 -2.90 2.37
N GLN A 300 -4.59 -3.60 1.82
CA GLN A 300 -4.14 -5.01 1.88
C GLN A 300 -2.66 -5.18 2.28
N GLY A 301 -2.34 -6.39 2.74
CA GLY A 301 -0.99 -6.80 3.17
C GLY A 301 -0.58 -8.17 2.62
N GLU A 302 -0.28 -8.27 1.33
CA GLU A 302 1.07 -8.75 0.99
C GLU A 302 2.02 -7.55 1.06
N ALA A 303 3.32 -7.75 0.85
CA ALA A 303 4.12 -6.60 0.44
C ALA A 303 3.57 -6.15 -0.93
N VAL A 304 2.89 -5.00 -0.96
CA VAL A 304 2.97 -4.12 -2.13
C VAL A 304 4.41 -3.58 -2.15
N VAL A 305 5.34 -4.49 -2.50
CA VAL A 305 6.31 -4.21 -3.53
C VAL A 305 5.47 -3.56 -4.61
N ALA A 306 5.54 -2.23 -4.69
CA ALA A 306 5.01 -1.56 -5.83
C ALA A 306 5.85 -2.11 -6.98
N LEU A 307 5.25 -3.01 -7.78
CA LEU A 307 5.85 -3.68 -8.95
C LEU A 307 5.97 -2.66 -10.08
N GLN A 308 6.63 -1.56 -9.71
CA GLN A 308 6.90 -0.37 -10.47
C GLN A 308 8.02 -0.74 -11.42
N PRO A 309 7.78 -0.58 -12.72
CA PRO A 309 8.44 -1.37 -13.73
C PRO A 309 9.95 -1.17 -13.72
N ALA A 310 10.70 -2.21 -13.33
CA ALA A 310 12.16 -2.30 -13.47
C ALA A 310 12.59 -2.58 -14.93
N TRP A 311 11.69 -2.27 -15.86
CA TRP A 311 11.75 -2.48 -17.28
C TRP A 311 11.28 -1.19 -17.96
N PRO A 312 11.79 -0.89 -19.17
CA PRO A 312 11.21 0.17 -19.98
C PRO A 312 9.72 -0.13 -20.25
N MET A 313 8.85 0.86 -20.08
CA MET A 313 7.42 0.67 -20.34
C MET A 313 7.19 0.31 -21.82
N PRO A 314 6.56 -0.83 -22.15
CA PRO A 314 6.26 -1.17 -23.53
C PRO A 314 5.31 -0.15 -24.13
N ASP A 315 5.70 0.44 -25.25
CA ASP A 315 4.91 1.39 -26.00
C ASP A 315 3.98 0.67 -27.00
N SER A 316 2.83 1.27 -27.24
CA SER A 316 1.85 0.85 -28.23
C SER A 316 1.83 1.72 -29.50
N ALA A 317 2.68 2.75 -29.59
CA ALA A 317 2.99 3.52 -30.79
C ALA A 317 1.78 3.74 -31.73
N PRO A 318 0.79 4.57 -31.32
CA PRO A 318 -0.54 4.60 -31.92
C PRO A 318 -0.55 4.66 -33.45
N LEU A 319 -1.31 3.77 -34.09
CA LEU A 319 -1.41 3.62 -35.56
C LEU A 319 -2.06 4.81 -36.30
N PHE A 320 -2.28 5.92 -35.59
CA PHE A 320 -2.89 7.15 -36.08
C PHE A 320 -2.30 8.34 -35.31
N CYS A 321 -2.37 9.52 -35.93
CA CYS A 321 -2.11 10.80 -35.28
C CYS A 321 -3.26 11.77 -35.55
N THR A 322 -3.29 12.91 -34.85
CA THR A 322 -4.28 13.98 -35.05
C THR A 322 -3.64 15.36 -35.12
N ASP A 323 -4.29 16.30 -35.81
CA ASP A 323 -3.98 17.74 -35.76
C ASP A 323 -4.88 18.51 -34.75
N GLY A 324 -5.65 17.79 -33.93
CA GLY A 324 -6.65 18.31 -32.99
C GLY A 324 -8.02 18.60 -33.61
N ALA A 325 -8.20 18.42 -34.92
CA ALA A 325 -9.48 18.57 -35.61
C ALA A 325 -9.86 17.35 -36.46
N ARG A 326 -8.88 16.54 -36.87
CA ARG A 326 -9.06 15.32 -37.68
C ARG A 326 -7.89 14.35 -37.47
N VAL A 327 -8.13 13.08 -37.76
CA VAL A 327 -7.06 12.09 -37.90
C VAL A 327 -6.20 12.44 -39.12
N VAL A 328 -4.87 12.32 -38.99
CA VAL A 328 -3.87 12.60 -40.02
C VAL A 328 -2.89 11.44 -40.18
N ASN A 329 -2.43 11.25 -41.43
CA ASN A 329 -1.38 10.33 -41.80
C ASN A 329 -0.61 10.93 -42.99
N PRO A 330 0.73 11.11 -42.92
CA PRO A 330 1.59 10.83 -41.77
C PRO A 330 1.28 11.72 -40.56
N CYS A 331 1.89 11.42 -39.42
CA CYS A 331 1.84 12.25 -38.22
C CYS A 331 2.38 13.67 -38.48
N PRO A 332 1.95 14.68 -37.70
CA PRO A 332 2.44 16.05 -37.85
C PRO A 332 3.96 16.11 -37.74
N ALA A 333 4.59 16.98 -38.54
CA ALA A 333 6.03 17.25 -38.45
C ALA A 333 6.32 18.41 -37.49
N GLU A 334 7.60 18.58 -37.09
CA GLU A 334 8.08 19.67 -36.24
C GLU A 334 7.48 21.03 -36.63
N GLY A 335 6.93 21.76 -35.64
CA GLY A 335 6.25 23.03 -35.84
C GLY A 335 4.81 22.97 -36.41
N GLN A 336 4.24 21.77 -36.61
CA GLN A 336 2.84 21.60 -36.98
C GLN A 336 1.96 21.29 -35.74
N PRO A 337 0.66 21.69 -35.73
CA PRO A 337 -0.27 21.30 -34.67
C PRO A 337 -0.34 19.78 -34.49
N GLY A 338 -0.18 19.32 -33.26
CA GLY A 338 -0.15 17.90 -32.91
C GLY A 338 1.24 17.25 -32.98
N PHE A 339 2.30 17.95 -33.38
CA PHE A 339 3.66 17.43 -33.19
C PHE A 339 3.95 17.30 -31.69
N GLY A 340 4.66 16.23 -31.30
CA GLY A 340 4.92 15.88 -29.90
C GLY A 340 3.92 14.87 -29.30
N GLN A 341 2.97 14.36 -30.10
CA GLN A 341 2.04 13.32 -29.65
C GLN A 341 2.68 11.93 -29.70
N ASP A 342 2.12 10.98 -28.97
CA ASP A 342 2.59 9.59 -28.81
C ASP A 342 3.05 8.94 -30.13
N GLY A 343 2.18 8.92 -31.16
CA GLY A 343 2.50 8.39 -32.49
C GLY A 343 3.57 9.15 -33.32
N ASN A 344 4.17 10.23 -32.80
CA ASN A 344 5.40 10.80 -33.37
C ASN A 344 6.66 9.98 -33.02
N TYR A 345 6.60 9.14 -32.00
CA TYR A 345 7.73 8.36 -31.49
C TYR A 345 7.56 6.86 -31.80
N LEU A 346 8.64 6.12 -31.63
CA LEU A 346 8.62 4.65 -31.59
C LEU A 346 9.48 4.22 -30.41
N ILE A 347 8.89 4.35 -29.23
CA ILE A 347 9.47 3.91 -27.96
C ILE A 347 9.27 2.38 -27.88
N HIS A 348 10.03 1.70 -27.01
CA HIS A 348 10.03 0.26 -26.71
C HIS A 348 8.82 -0.57 -27.23
N PRO A 349 8.79 -0.99 -28.50
CA PRO A 349 7.57 -1.52 -29.11
C PRO A 349 7.27 -2.93 -28.61
N LEU A 350 5.98 -3.28 -28.54
CA LEU A 350 5.50 -4.60 -28.09
C LEU A 350 6.20 -5.76 -28.83
N ASP A 351 6.87 -6.64 -28.10
CA ASP A 351 7.50 -7.89 -28.59
C ASP A 351 7.06 -9.07 -27.72
N TYR A 352 6.22 -9.93 -28.30
CA TYR A 352 5.58 -11.06 -27.63
C TYR A 352 5.98 -12.40 -28.27
N ALA A 353 6.10 -13.46 -27.46
CA ALA A 353 6.30 -14.81 -27.97
C ALA A 353 5.45 -15.85 -27.24
N ALA A 354 4.76 -16.70 -28.01
CA ALA A 354 3.85 -17.71 -27.50
C ALA A 354 4.50 -19.10 -27.41
N SER A 355 4.33 -19.77 -26.27
CA SER A 355 4.59 -21.20 -26.10
C SER A 355 3.64 -21.79 -25.05
N ASP A 356 3.09 -22.98 -25.32
CA ASP A 356 2.35 -23.81 -24.32
C ASP A 356 1.25 -23.08 -23.51
N GLY A 357 0.59 -22.09 -24.12
CA GLY A 357 -0.48 -21.28 -23.50
C GLY A 357 0.02 -20.07 -22.69
N VAL A 358 1.31 -19.75 -22.78
CA VAL A 358 2.00 -18.65 -22.12
C VAL A 358 2.56 -17.68 -23.17
N ILE A 359 2.48 -16.37 -22.88
CA ILE A 359 3.14 -15.31 -23.64
C ILE A 359 4.33 -14.76 -22.85
N GLU A 360 5.54 -14.89 -23.40
CA GLU A 360 6.71 -14.09 -23.01
C GLU A 360 6.52 -12.65 -23.53
N ASP A 361 6.53 -11.65 -22.65
CA ASP A 361 6.70 -10.24 -22.99
C ASP A 361 8.19 -9.91 -22.86
N ARG A 362 8.85 -9.64 -23.99
CA ARG A 362 10.30 -9.46 -24.05
C ARG A 362 10.77 -8.06 -23.69
N VAL A 363 9.85 -7.11 -23.59
CA VAL A 363 10.16 -5.74 -23.17
C VAL A 363 10.16 -5.68 -21.64
N THR A 364 9.24 -6.39 -20.97
CA THR A 364 9.15 -6.42 -19.50
C THR A 364 9.85 -7.62 -18.85
N GLY A 365 10.06 -8.72 -19.58
CA GLY A 365 10.53 -9.99 -19.04
C GLY A 365 9.46 -10.76 -18.25
N LEU A 366 8.20 -10.32 -18.29
CA LEU A 366 7.07 -10.98 -17.64
C LEU A 366 6.50 -12.08 -18.54
N PHE A 367 5.85 -13.06 -17.92
CA PHE A 367 5.14 -14.12 -18.64
C PHE A 367 3.66 -14.09 -18.29
N TRP A 368 2.80 -14.16 -19.30
CA TRP A 368 1.36 -13.93 -19.20
C TRP A 368 0.56 -15.16 -19.60
N GLN A 369 -0.55 -15.39 -18.92
CA GLN A 369 -1.56 -16.36 -19.32
C GLN A 369 -2.15 -15.94 -20.68
N GLN A 370 -2.05 -16.78 -21.72
CA GLN A 370 -2.52 -16.43 -23.07
C GLN A 370 -4.05 -16.38 -23.16
N ALA A 371 -4.73 -17.44 -22.71
CA ALA A 371 -6.18 -17.56 -22.81
C ALA A 371 -6.89 -17.05 -21.55
N THR A 372 -7.80 -16.09 -21.71
CA THR A 372 -8.66 -15.57 -20.63
C THR A 372 -9.72 -16.62 -20.22
N PRO A 373 -10.03 -16.79 -18.91
CA PRO A 373 -11.17 -17.60 -18.47
C PRO A 373 -12.49 -17.09 -19.05
N ALA A 374 -13.41 -18.02 -19.36
CA ALA A 374 -14.73 -17.67 -19.90
C ALA A 374 -15.68 -17.07 -18.83
N GLU A 375 -15.41 -17.36 -17.56
CA GLU A 375 -16.15 -16.86 -16.40
C GLU A 375 -15.66 -15.47 -15.95
N SER A 376 -16.31 -14.92 -14.93
CA SER A 376 -15.95 -13.66 -14.30
C SER A 376 -15.97 -13.86 -12.78
N PHE A 377 -15.07 -13.16 -12.10
CA PHE A 377 -14.76 -13.35 -10.69
C PHE A 377 -15.00 -12.05 -9.91
N ASP A 378 -15.25 -12.15 -8.61
CA ASP A 378 -14.93 -11.02 -7.74
C ASP A 378 -13.42 -10.89 -7.53
N TRP A 379 -12.96 -9.78 -6.95
CA TRP A 379 -11.54 -9.46 -6.89
C TRP A 379 -10.72 -10.45 -6.05
N TRP A 380 -11.34 -11.06 -5.04
CA TRP A 380 -10.68 -12.05 -4.18
C TRP A 380 -10.63 -13.41 -4.89
N GLU A 381 -11.73 -13.78 -5.54
CA GLU A 381 -11.82 -14.97 -6.40
C GLU A 381 -10.86 -14.89 -7.60
N ALA A 382 -10.61 -13.69 -8.12
CA ALA A 382 -9.64 -13.42 -9.18
C ALA A 382 -8.19 -13.70 -8.77
N ARG A 383 -7.79 -13.24 -7.58
CA ARG A 383 -6.46 -13.55 -7.02
C ARG A 383 -6.34 -15.04 -6.69
N ASP A 384 -7.35 -15.61 -6.03
CA ASP A 384 -7.35 -17.01 -5.61
C ASP A 384 -7.35 -17.96 -6.83
N TYR A 385 -7.93 -17.55 -7.97
CA TYR A 385 -7.79 -18.24 -9.26
C TYR A 385 -6.34 -18.24 -9.76
N CYS A 386 -5.67 -17.08 -9.81
CA CYS A 386 -4.30 -17.02 -10.32
C CYS A 386 -3.31 -17.77 -9.42
N ALA A 387 -3.46 -17.68 -8.10
CA ALA A 387 -2.63 -18.40 -7.13
C ALA A 387 -2.85 -19.93 -7.12
N ALA A 388 -3.79 -20.44 -7.91
CA ALA A 388 -4.09 -21.86 -8.10
C ALA A 388 -3.95 -22.31 -9.58
N LEU A 389 -3.38 -21.47 -10.44
CA LEU A 389 -3.20 -21.76 -11.86
C LEU A 389 -1.93 -22.61 -12.09
N GLU A 390 -2.09 -23.82 -12.63
CA GLU A 390 -0.99 -24.59 -13.23
C GLU A 390 -1.05 -24.44 -14.76
N LEU A 391 -0.05 -23.76 -15.36
CA LEU A 391 -0.03 -23.47 -16.81
C LEU A 391 1.41 -23.39 -17.35
N GLY A 392 1.66 -23.93 -18.54
CA GLY A 392 2.99 -23.91 -19.18
C GLY A 392 4.08 -24.69 -18.44
N GLY A 393 3.72 -25.51 -17.44
CA GLY A 393 4.68 -26.14 -16.52
C GLY A 393 5.07 -25.26 -15.32
N HIS A 394 4.31 -24.19 -15.06
CA HIS A 394 4.51 -23.22 -14.00
C HIS A 394 3.32 -23.14 -13.03
N ASP A 395 3.62 -22.95 -11.75
CA ASP A 395 2.72 -22.82 -10.60
C ASP A 395 2.91 -21.50 -9.83
N ASP A 396 3.86 -20.65 -10.25
CA ASP A 396 4.19 -19.34 -9.66
C ASP A 396 3.36 -18.17 -10.22
N TRP A 397 2.08 -18.43 -10.52
CA TRP A 397 1.15 -17.48 -11.12
C TRP A 397 0.48 -16.56 -10.08
N ARG A 398 0.26 -15.29 -10.47
CA ARG A 398 -0.38 -14.26 -9.65
C ARG A 398 -1.26 -13.33 -10.48
N LEU A 399 -2.10 -12.55 -9.80
CA LEU A 399 -2.83 -11.45 -10.40
C LEU A 399 -1.84 -10.29 -10.68
N PRO A 400 -1.89 -9.61 -11.84
CA PRO A 400 -0.93 -8.58 -12.22
C PRO A 400 -1.18 -7.27 -11.47
N SER A 401 -0.16 -6.49 -11.17
CA SER A 401 -0.34 -5.10 -10.71
C SER A 401 -1.02 -4.25 -11.80
N ARG A 402 -1.55 -3.09 -11.42
CA ARG A 402 -2.13 -2.13 -12.39
C ARG A 402 -1.11 -1.76 -13.47
N VAL A 403 0.12 -1.39 -13.10
CA VAL A 403 1.14 -0.99 -14.07
C VAL A 403 1.64 -2.16 -14.95
N GLU A 404 1.61 -3.40 -14.45
CA GLU A 404 1.84 -4.59 -15.27
C GLU A 404 0.70 -4.79 -16.29
N LEU A 405 -0.57 -4.75 -15.87
CA LEU A 405 -1.69 -4.95 -16.81
C LEU A 405 -1.82 -3.81 -17.83
N VAL A 406 -1.35 -2.61 -17.47
CA VAL A 406 -1.21 -1.46 -18.37
C VAL A 406 -0.14 -1.70 -19.45
N SER A 407 0.89 -2.53 -19.21
CA SER A 407 1.90 -2.85 -20.24
C SER A 407 1.28 -3.50 -21.47
N LEU A 408 0.20 -4.28 -21.30
CA LEU A 408 -0.51 -4.97 -22.36
C LEU A 408 -1.41 -4.07 -23.22
N ILE A 409 -1.67 -2.82 -22.82
CA ILE A 409 -2.58 -1.94 -23.56
C ILE A 409 -1.97 -1.56 -24.92
N ASP A 410 -2.75 -1.75 -25.99
CA ASP A 410 -2.44 -1.38 -27.37
C ASP A 410 -3.34 -0.23 -27.85
N PHE A 411 -2.88 1.01 -27.66
CA PHE A 411 -3.56 2.22 -28.17
C PHE A 411 -3.44 2.40 -29.70
N GLY A 412 -2.72 1.53 -30.40
CA GLY A 412 -2.79 1.41 -31.86
C GLY A 412 -4.05 0.71 -32.35
N ARG A 413 -4.76 -0.02 -31.47
CA ARG A 413 -6.00 -0.75 -31.75
C ARG A 413 -7.20 -0.15 -30.99
N LEU A 414 -8.36 -0.78 -31.14
CA LEU A 414 -9.63 -0.44 -30.50
C LEU A 414 -10.43 -1.74 -30.32
N ASP A 415 -11.16 -1.87 -29.21
CA ASP A 415 -12.21 -2.89 -29.01
C ASP A 415 -11.83 -4.33 -29.47
N PRO A 416 -10.88 -5.01 -28.79
CA PRO A 416 -10.13 -4.55 -27.61
C PRO A 416 -8.77 -3.88 -27.92
N VAL A 417 -8.31 -3.03 -27.01
CA VAL A 417 -6.98 -2.38 -26.99
C VAL A 417 -5.88 -3.33 -26.45
N ILE A 418 -5.70 -4.47 -27.11
CA ILE A 418 -4.63 -5.45 -26.82
C ILE A 418 -4.24 -6.14 -28.12
N ASP A 419 -3.01 -6.67 -28.22
CA ASP A 419 -2.60 -7.46 -29.38
C ASP A 419 -3.36 -8.80 -29.46
N PRO A 420 -4.21 -9.04 -30.47
CA PRO A 420 -5.02 -10.26 -30.57
C PRO A 420 -4.23 -11.44 -31.14
N ASP A 421 -3.04 -11.22 -31.72
CA ASP A 421 -2.16 -12.27 -32.20
C ASP A 421 -1.42 -12.94 -31.02
N ALA A 422 -0.93 -12.14 -30.06
CA ALA A 422 -0.47 -12.63 -28.76
C ALA A 422 -1.63 -13.11 -27.86
N PHE A 423 -2.70 -12.32 -27.70
CA PHE A 423 -3.79 -12.55 -26.73
C PHE A 423 -5.16 -12.78 -27.40
N PRO A 424 -5.34 -13.90 -28.13
CA PRO A 424 -6.52 -14.17 -28.93
C PRO A 424 -7.79 -14.35 -28.10
N ASN A 425 -8.89 -13.77 -28.59
CA ASN A 425 -10.23 -13.80 -27.97
C ASN A 425 -10.33 -13.11 -26.59
N THR A 426 -9.44 -12.16 -26.28
CA THR A 426 -9.58 -11.31 -25.09
C THR A 426 -10.91 -10.55 -25.13
N PRO A 427 -11.81 -10.69 -24.14
CA PRO A 427 -13.06 -9.94 -24.10
C PRO A 427 -12.84 -8.44 -23.90
N SER A 428 -13.61 -7.60 -24.60
CA SER A 428 -13.77 -6.17 -24.32
C SER A 428 -14.53 -6.01 -23.01
N ASP A 429 -13.80 -5.95 -21.89
CA ASP A 429 -14.36 -5.98 -20.54
C ASP A 429 -13.38 -5.35 -19.54
N PHE A 430 -13.79 -5.23 -18.28
CA PHE A 430 -12.93 -4.81 -17.16
C PHE A 430 -12.18 -6.01 -16.56
N PHE A 431 -10.86 -5.89 -16.46
CA PHE A 431 -9.96 -6.90 -15.89
C PHE A 431 -9.38 -6.44 -14.56
N TRP A 432 -9.48 -7.29 -13.54
CA TRP A 432 -8.91 -7.05 -12.22
C TRP A 432 -7.38 -7.01 -12.22
N THR A 433 -6.82 -6.14 -11.38
CA THR A 433 -5.40 -6.10 -11.03
C THR A 433 -5.23 -6.40 -9.54
N ALA A 434 -4.05 -6.81 -9.10
CA ALA A 434 -3.69 -6.99 -7.69
C ALA A 434 -3.61 -5.67 -6.91
N SER A 435 -3.64 -4.52 -7.59
CA SER A 435 -3.51 -3.20 -6.99
C SER A 435 -4.83 -2.77 -6.31
N PRO A 436 -4.89 -2.63 -4.98
CA PRO A 436 -6.03 -2.02 -4.31
C PRO A 436 -6.04 -0.51 -4.55
N VAL A 437 -7.22 0.11 -4.45
CA VAL A 437 -7.31 1.57 -4.26
C VAL A 437 -7.27 1.85 -2.76
N PRO A 438 -6.29 2.63 -2.25
CA PRO A 438 -6.25 3.01 -0.85
C PRO A 438 -7.56 3.63 -0.40
N PHE A 439 -7.91 3.42 0.87
CA PHE A 439 -8.92 4.20 1.61
C PHE A 439 -10.39 3.96 1.19
N LEU A 440 -10.66 3.67 -0.08
CA LEU A 440 -12.00 3.35 -0.61
C LEU A 440 -12.37 1.88 -0.40
N GLY A 441 -11.37 0.99 -0.31
CA GLY A 441 -11.59 -0.46 -0.25
C GLY A 441 -12.01 -1.08 -1.59
N PHE A 442 -11.81 -0.34 -2.68
CA PHE A 442 -12.01 -0.76 -4.07
C PHE A 442 -10.69 -1.32 -4.63
N ALA A 443 -10.69 -1.88 -5.84
CA ALA A 443 -9.48 -2.35 -6.51
C ALA A 443 -9.42 -1.88 -7.97
N TYR A 444 -8.21 -1.56 -8.44
CA TYR A 444 -7.98 -1.10 -9.81
C TYR A 444 -8.18 -2.24 -10.81
N GLY A 445 -8.53 -1.85 -12.03
CA GLY A 445 -8.48 -2.70 -13.20
C GLY A 445 -8.36 -1.91 -14.51
N VAL A 446 -8.12 -2.65 -15.58
CA VAL A 446 -8.00 -2.11 -16.94
C VAL A 446 -9.22 -2.55 -17.75
N ARG A 447 -9.91 -1.61 -18.40
CA ARG A 447 -11.00 -1.91 -19.33
C ARG A 447 -10.46 -1.98 -20.76
N PHE A 448 -10.27 -3.19 -21.27
CA PHE A 448 -9.69 -3.43 -22.60
C PHE A 448 -10.56 -2.99 -23.78
N GLU A 449 -11.77 -2.48 -23.57
CA GLU A 449 -12.57 -1.91 -24.65
C GLU A 449 -11.91 -0.66 -25.28
N LEU A 450 -11.33 0.20 -24.44
CA LEU A 450 -10.68 1.45 -24.85
C LEU A 450 -9.38 1.79 -24.08
N GLY A 451 -9.09 1.12 -22.96
CA GLY A 451 -7.88 1.37 -22.16
C GLY A 451 -8.08 2.22 -20.91
N PHE A 452 -9.33 2.43 -20.47
CA PHE A 452 -9.62 3.10 -19.19
C PHE A 452 -9.00 2.34 -18.02
N ILE A 453 -8.40 3.08 -17.09
CA ILE A 453 -7.78 2.55 -15.87
C ILE A 453 -8.52 3.19 -14.71
N TYR A 454 -9.28 2.39 -13.95
CA TYR A 454 -10.15 2.85 -12.87
C TYR A 454 -10.50 1.66 -11.95
N ASP A 455 -11.40 1.84 -10.99
CA ASP A 455 -11.70 0.84 -9.96
C ASP A 455 -13.19 0.46 -9.85
N HIS A 456 -13.44 -0.60 -9.08
CA HIS A 456 -14.77 -1.05 -8.65
C HIS A 456 -14.74 -1.59 -7.22
N ASP A 457 -15.92 -1.66 -6.59
CA ASP A 457 -16.12 -2.47 -5.38
C ASP A 457 -15.66 -3.91 -5.63
N PRO A 458 -14.84 -4.51 -4.74
CA PRO A 458 -14.16 -5.79 -4.99
C PRO A 458 -15.10 -7.00 -4.95
N THR A 459 -16.41 -6.80 -4.70
CA THR A 459 -17.47 -7.81 -4.86
C THR A 459 -18.17 -7.75 -6.23
N SER A 460 -17.78 -6.79 -7.08
CA SER A 460 -18.22 -6.67 -8.47
C SER A 460 -17.67 -7.80 -9.34
N SER A 461 -18.28 -8.05 -10.50
CA SER A 461 -17.83 -9.06 -11.46
C SER A 461 -16.81 -8.48 -12.44
N GLY A 462 -15.66 -9.14 -12.61
CA GLY A 462 -14.59 -8.72 -13.53
C GLY A 462 -13.82 -9.90 -14.13
N ARG A 463 -13.00 -9.63 -15.14
CA ARG A 463 -12.15 -10.61 -15.83
C ARG A 463 -10.76 -10.71 -15.20
N VAL A 464 -10.02 -11.74 -15.62
CA VAL A 464 -8.71 -12.08 -15.06
C VAL A 464 -7.76 -12.51 -16.18
N ARG A 465 -6.52 -12.06 -16.10
CA ARG A 465 -5.37 -12.63 -16.83
C ARG A 465 -4.21 -12.70 -15.84
N CYS A 466 -3.69 -13.89 -15.59
CA CYS A 466 -2.60 -14.08 -14.66
C CYS A 466 -1.23 -13.73 -15.29
N VAL A 467 -0.29 -13.32 -14.45
CA VAL A 467 1.11 -13.04 -14.79
C VAL A 467 2.03 -13.82 -13.85
N ARG A 468 3.28 -14.03 -14.28
CA ARG A 468 4.36 -14.60 -13.46
C ARG A 468 5.71 -13.95 -13.82
N GLY A 469 6.68 -14.08 -12.92
CA GLY A 469 7.96 -13.38 -12.98
C GLY A 469 8.06 -12.17 -12.02
N GLU A 470 9.28 -11.71 -11.78
CA GLU A 470 9.58 -10.68 -10.79
C GLU A 470 10.00 -9.33 -11.42
N GLY A 471 9.14 -8.32 -11.32
CA GLY A 471 9.52 -6.92 -11.56
C GLY A 471 10.15 -6.28 -10.32
N GLN A 472 11.35 -6.69 -9.91
CA GLN A 472 12.04 -6.10 -8.75
C GLN A 472 12.46 -4.66 -9.01
N ALA A 473 11.67 -3.69 -8.53
CA ALA A 473 11.98 -2.26 -8.60
C ALA A 473 13.37 -1.95 -7.99
N PRO A 474 14.22 -1.13 -8.64
CA PRO A 474 15.55 -0.83 -8.15
C PRO A 474 15.52 -0.06 -6.81
N ALA A 475 16.45 -0.40 -5.91
CA ALA A 475 16.49 0.09 -4.52
C ALA A 475 16.58 1.63 -4.36
N GLN A 476 16.91 2.35 -5.43
CA GLN A 476 16.62 3.78 -5.58
C GLN A 476 15.98 4.00 -6.95
N ARG A 477 14.65 3.93 -7.03
CA ARG A 477 13.91 4.18 -8.28
C ARG A 477 14.02 5.64 -8.72
N LEU A 478 13.45 6.56 -7.95
CA LEU A 478 13.36 7.98 -8.31
C LEU A 478 14.54 8.76 -7.71
N ILE A 479 15.52 9.12 -8.55
CA ILE A 479 16.65 9.99 -8.19
C ILE A 479 16.36 11.41 -8.65
N ALA A 480 16.02 12.28 -7.69
CA ALA A 480 15.50 13.62 -7.96
C ALA A 480 16.55 14.73 -7.70
N ASP A 481 16.94 15.45 -8.75
CA ASP A 481 17.83 16.62 -8.72
C ASP A 481 17.04 17.94 -8.63
N ALA A 482 17.68 19.10 -8.82
CA ALA A 482 17.03 20.41 -8.66
C ALA A 482 15.83 20.63 -9.59
N GLU A 483 15.86 20.06 -10.81
CA GLU A 483 14.91 20.35 -11.89
C GLU A 483 14.31 19.09 -12.51
N THR A 484 14.95 17.93 -12.38
CA THR A 484 14.52 16.66 -12.99
C THR A 484 14.47 15.50 -11.98
N VAL A 485 13.75 14.43 -12.35
CA VAL A 485 13.74 13.14 -11.65
C VAL A 485 14.12 12.05 -12.63
N LEU A 486 15.21 11.34 -12.38
CA LEU A 486 15.52 10.10 -13.10
C LEU A 486 14.72 8.96 -12.47
N ASP A 487 13.93 8.26 -13.26
CA ASP A 487 13.38 6.96 -12.92
C ASP A 487 14.33 5.85 -13.41
N ASN A 488 15.13 5.29 -12.50
CA ASN A 488 16.06 4.19 -12.80
C ASN A 488 15.36 2.89 -13.24
N ALA A 489 14.04 2.79 -13.07
CA ALA A 489 13.30 1.57 -13.37
C ALA A 489 12.82 1.55 -14.84
N THR A 490 12.27 2.66 -15.33
CA THR A 490 11.92 2.85 -16.76
C THR A 490 13.07 3.41 -17.61
N GLY A 491 14.06 4.06 -16.98
CA GLY A 491 15.13 4.83 -17.63
C GLY A 491 14.80 6.32 -17.82
N LEU A 492 13.51 6.68 -17.79
CA LEU A 492 13.01 7.99 -18.17
C LEU A 492 13.42 9.12 -17.21
N ARG A 493 13.65 10.32 -17.75
CA ARG A 493 13.90 11.54 -16.99
C ARG A 493 12.69 12.48 -17.06
N TRP A 494 12.16 12.82 -15.90
CA TRP A 494 10.92 13.56 -15.73
C TRP A 494 11.15 14.99 -15.27
N GLN A 495 10.29 15.90 -15.72
CA GLN A 495 10.24 17.28 -15.21
C GLN A 495 9.82 17.26 -13.72
N ARG A 496 10.65 17.79 -12.82
CA ARG A 496 10.43 17.65 -11.36
C ARG A 496 9.24 18.48 -10.87
N ARG A 497 9.22 19.77 -11.22
CA ARG A 497 8.09 20.69 -10.98
C ARG A 497 7.17 20.66 -12.20
N HIS A 498 5.89 20.39 -12.00
CA HIS A 498 4.90 20.51 -13.07
C HIS A 498 4.73 21.99 -13.50
N LEU A 499 4.09 22.23 -14.64
CA LEU A 499 3.77 23.59 -15.06
C LEU A 499 2.63 24.20 -14.24
N ASP A 500 2.91 25.33 -13.56
CA ASP A 500 1.96 26.04 -12.68
C ASP A 500 0.64 26.43 -13.35
N ALA A 501 0.68 26.71 -14.66
CA ALA A 501 -0.48 27.11 -15.47
C ALA A 501 -0.96 25.93 -16.34
N PRO A 502 -2.20 25.44 -16.16
CA PRO A 502 -2.74 24.37 -17.00
C PRO A 502 -2.94 24.83 -18.45
N LYS A 503 -2.99 23.87 -19.37
CA LYS A 503 -2.96 24.09 -20.83
C LYS A 503 -3.98 23.21 -21.56
N THR A 504 -4.35 23.61 -22.77
CA THR A 504 -5.03 22.71 -23.72
C THR A 504 -4.06 21.62 -24.18
N TRP A 505 -4.58 20.51 -24.73
CA TRP A 505 -3.73 19.38 -25.10
C TRP A 505 -2.68 19.75 -26.15
N LEU A 506 -3.07 20.42 -27.25
CA LEU A 506 -2.13 20.87 -28.29
C LEU A 506 -1.06 21.86 -27.77
N GLU A 507 -1.44 22.76 -26.83
CA GLU A 507 -0.48 23.65 -26.18
C GLU A 507 0.47 22.91 -25.24
N SER A 508 0.08 21.75 -24.72
CA SER A 508 0.86 20.91 -23.81
C SER A 508 1.92 20.11 -24.56
N LEU A 509 1.58 19.60 -25.76
CA LEU A 509 2.54 18.99 -26.68
C LEU A 509 3.65 20.00 -27.03
N ALA A 510 3.25 21.14 -27.60
CA ALA A 510 4.19 22.19 -28.02
C ALA A 510 5.04 22.74 -26.86
N TYR A 511 4.46 22.88 -25.66
CA TYR A 511 5.20 23.31 -24.46
C TYR A 511 6.34 22.36 -24.08
N CYS A 512 6.17 21.04 -24.26
CA CYS A 512 7.24 20.10 -23.95
C CYS A 512 8.34 20.14 -25.02
N GLU A 513 7.99 20.16 -26.31
CA GLU A 513 9.01 20.24 -27.38
C GLU A 513 9.86 21.52 -27.29
N ASP A 514 9.25 22.66 -26.93
CA ASP A 514 9.92 23.96 -26.72
C ASP A 514 10.73 24.05 -25.39
N LEU A 515 10.71 23.02 -24.53
CA LEU A 515 11.32 23.08 -23.20
C LEU A 515 12.85 22.90 -23.25
N ASP A 516 13.58 23.88 -22.71
CA ASP A 516 14.95 23.70 -22.21
C ASP A 516 14.92 23.68 -20.67
N LEU A 517 15.36 22.58 -20.07
CA LEU A 517 15.39 22.37 -18.63
C LEU A 517 16.61 21.54 -18.23
N ALA A 518 17.32 21.94 -17.16
CA ALA A 518 18.60 21.34 -16.76
C ALA A 518 19.67 21.29 -17.88
N GLY A 519 19.57 22.17 -18.88
CA GLY A 519 20.44 22.18 -20.07
C GLY A 519 20.15 21.03 -21.03
N ARG A 520 18.88 20.69 -21.23
CA ARG A 520 18.38 19.61 -22.08
C ARG A 520 17.17 20.10 -22.88
N THR A 521 17.22 19.89 -24.18
CA THR A 521 16.13 20.07 -25.15
C THR A 521 15.64 18.71 -25.64
N GLY A 522 14.46 18.65 -26.28
CA GLY A 522 13.88 17.37 -26.71
C GLY A 522 13.15 16.65 -25.58
N TRP A 523 12.54 17.43 -24.68
CA TRP A 523 11.48 16.94 -23.82
C TRP A 523 10.21 16.75 -24.65
N ARG A 524 9.38 15.79 -24.27
CA ARG A 524 8.10 15.46 -24.90
C ARG A 524 7.01 15.30 -23.86
N LEU A 525 5.74 15.28 -24.29
CA LEU A 525 4.64 14.93 -23.40
C LEU A 525 4.65 13.38 -23.23
N PRO A 526 4.62 12.85 -22.00
CA PRO A 526 4.73 11.40 -21.75
C PRO A 526 3.54 10.64 -22.32
N THR A 527 3.73 9.42 -22.82
CA THR A 527 2.59 8.56 -23.18
C THR A 527 1.77 8.23 -21.94
N LEU A 528 0.50 7.85 -22.10
CA LEU A 528 -0.33 7.46 -20.96
C LEU A 528 0.30 6.30 -20.18
N LYS A 529 0.90 5.33 -20.89
CA LYS A 529 1.53 4.15 -20.29
C LYS A 529 2.73 4.57 -19.42
N GLU A 530 3.57 5.48 -19.91
CA GLU A 530 4.68 6.05 -19.14
C GLU A 530 4.18 6.83 -17.91
N GLN A 531 3.19 7.71 -18.10
CA GLN A 531 2.64 8.55 -17.03
C GLN A 531 2.00 7.70 -15.91
N GLN A 532 1.36 6.58 -16.28
CA GLN A 532 0.81 5.61 -15.34
C GLN A 532 1.88 4.87 -14.52
N THR A 533 3.18 4.95 -14.85
CA THR A 533 4.28 4.47 -13.99
C THR A 533 4.64 5.40 -12.85
N LEU A 534 4.18 6.66 -12.86
CA LEU A 534 4.39 7.60 -11.75
C LEU A 534 3.34 7.47 -10.64
N VAL A 535 2.23 6.79 -10.92
CA VAL A 535 1.13 6.60 -9.97
C VAL A 535 1.62 5.78 -8.77
N ASP A 536 1.58 6.39 -7.60
CA ASP A 536 1.88 5.75 -6.31
C ASP A 536 0.58 5.24 -5.68
N GLU A 537 0.29 3.97 -5.91
CA GLU A 537 -0.88 3.23 -5.44
C GLU A 537 -0.99 3.10 -3.91
N ARG A 538 -0.04 3.68 -3.14
CA ARG A 538 -0.11 3.78 -1.67
C ARG A 538 -0.72 5.10 -1.21
N ARG A 539 -1.06 6.00 -2.15
CA ARG A 539 -1.42 7.39 -1.90
C ARG A 539 -2.63 7.80 -2.73
N LEU A 540 -3.45 8.70 -2.18
CA LEU A 540 -4.42 9.50 -2.92
C LEU A 540 -4.11 10.98 -2.65
N GLN A 541 -4.52 11.87 -3.56
CA GLN A 541 -4.53 13.33 -3.37
C GLN A 541 -3.22 13.97 -2.82
N PRO A 542 -2.05 13.78 -3.47
CA PRO A 542 -1.89 13.17 -4.79
C PRO A 542 -1.34 11.73 -4.76
N SER A 543 -1.79 10.90 -5.71
CA SER A 543 -1.33 9.53 -5.98
C SER A 543 0.02 9.49 -6.72
N ILE A 544 1.03 10.18 -6.19
CA ILE A 544 2.40 10.28 -6.73
C ILE A 544 3.41 10.39 -5.58
N ASP A 545 4.67 10.00 -5.82
CA ASP A 545 5.78 10.33 -4.92
C ASP A 545 5.99 11.85 -4.86
N VAL A 546 5.53 12.48 -3.78
CA VAL A 546 5.63 13.94 -3.55
C VAL A 546 7.03 14.42 -3.17
N PHE A 547 7.97 13.51 -2.84
CA PHE A 547 9.36 13.87 -2.57
C PHE A 547 10.09 14.00 -3.89
N ALA A 548 9.92 13.01 -4.77
CA ALA A 548 10.36 13.10 -6.15
C ALA A 548 9.70 14.30 -6.86
N PHE A 549 8.37 14.40 -6.79
CA PHE A 549 7.56 15.37 -7.53
C PHE A 549 6.81 16.34 -6.59
N PRO A 550 7.51 17.31 -5.96
CA PRO A 550 6.91 18.26 -5.04
C PRO A 550 5.88 19.15 -5.73
N ASP A 551 4.98 19.70 -4.90
CA ASP A 551 3.95 20.67 -5.27
C ASP A 551 2.95 20.17 -6.35
N THR A 552 2.88 18.86 -6.58
CA THR A 552 1.96 18.23 -7.54
C THR A 552 0.52 18.22 -7.00
N PRO A 553 -0.46 18.83 -7.69
CA PRO A 553 -1.85 18.86 -7.24
C PRO A 553 -2.60 17.55 -7.53
N ALA A 554 -3.69 17.34 -6.78
CA ALA A 554 -4.68 16.30 -7.02
C ALA A 554 -5.61 16.68 -8.19
N GLU A 555 -5.05 16.66 -9.40
CA GLU A 555 -5.71 17.11 -10.63
C GLU A 555 -5.36 16.19 -11.82
N TRP A 556 -6.01 16.42 -12.96
CA TRP A 556 -5.70 15.77 -14.24
C TRP A 556 -4.43 16.33 -14.87
N PHE A 557 -3.63 15.45 -15.46
CA PHE A 557 -2.41 15.73 -16.21
C PHE A 557 -2.53 15.16 -17.62
N TRP A 558 -2.25 15.97 -18.64
CA TRP A 558 -2.26 15.50 -20.03
C TRP A 558 -1.17 14.46 -20.29
N SER A 559 -1.48 13.46 -21.10
CA SER A 559 -0.50 12.58 -21.75
C SER A 559 -0.40 12.92 -23.25
N GLY A 560 0.68 12.47 -23.89
CA GLY A 560 0.86 12.55 -25.34
C GLY A 560 -0.07 11.64 -26.15
N THR A 561 -0.78 10.70 -25.51
CA THR A 561 -1.58 9.65 -26.17
C THR A 561 -2.94 10.19 -26.64
N PRO A 562 -3.20 10.30 -27.96
CA PRO A 562 -4.50 10.66 -28.50
C PRO A 562 -5.49 9.48 -28.45
N ILE A 563 -6.74 9.67 -28.92
CA ILE A 563 -7.69 8.55 -29.15
C ILE A 563 -8.16 8.45 -30.62
N ALA A 564 -8.12 7.24 -31.17
CA ALA A 564 -8.35 6.96 -32.59
C ALA A 564 -9.75 7.33 -33.11
N THR A 565 -10.75 7.33 -32.22
CA THR A 565 -12.15 7.63 -32.55
C THR A 565 -12.51 9.11 -32.45
N HIS A 566 -11.74 9.91 -31.71
CA HIS A 566 -12.05 11.31 -31.40
C HIS A 566 -10.79 12.19 -31.52
N PRO A 567 -10.50 12.74 -32.71
CA PRO A 567 -9.26 13.47 -32.97
C PRO A 567 -9.13 14.80 -32.20
N ASP A 568 -10.21 15.27 -31.59
CA ASP A 568 -10.30 16.41 -30.68
C ASP A 568 -10.10 16.04 -29.20
N GLN A 569 -9.72 14.79 -28.90
CA GLN A 569 -9.60 14.25 -27.53
C GLN A 569 -8.28 13.50 -27.31
N ALA A 570 -7.86 13.41 -26.05
CA ALA A 570 -6.64 12.72 -25.64
C ALA A 570 -6.77 12.14 -24.22
N TRP A 571 -5.83 11.27 -23.86
CA TRP A 571 -5.77 10.66 -22.53
C TRP A 571 -5.10 11.56 -21.50
N ALA A 572 -5.60 11.50 -20.27
CA ALA A 572 -5.04 12.16 -19.10
C ALA A 572 -5.00 11.20 -17.89
N THR A 573 -3.96 11.33 -17.05
CA THR A 573 -3.91 10.68 -15.73
C THR A 573 -4.41 11.65 -14.66
N SER A 574 -5.31 11.20 -13.78
CA SER A 574 -5.64 11.91 -12.55
C SER A 574 -4.64 11.53 -11.47
N TYR A 575 -3.94 12.50 -10.88
CA TYR A 575 -3.21 12.27 -9.62
C TYR A 575 -4.11 12.45 -8.39
N THR A 576 -5.43 12.54 -8.54
CA THR A 576 -6.36 12.40 -7.40
C THR A 576 -6.33 10.96 -6.89
N ASP A 577 -6.33 10.02 -7.83
CA ASP A 577 -6.74 8.61 -7.66
C ASP A 577 -6.00 7.64 -8.61
N GLY A 578 -5.12 8.14 -9.48
CA GLY A 578 -4.33 7.33 -10.41
C GLY A 578 -5.08 6.92 -11.68
N TYR A 579 -6.36 7.28 -11.84
CA TYR A 579 -7.17 6.87 -12.98
C TYR A 579 -6.64 7.41 -14.31
N ALA A 580 -6.96 6.71 -15.39
CA ALA A 580 -6.80 7.20 -16.77
C ALA A 580 -8.15 7.37 -17.45
N SER A 581 -8.39 8.57 -18.00
CA SER A 581 -9.61 8.92 -18.74
C SER A 581 -9.29 9.71 -19.99
N ILE A 582 -10.24 9.72 -20.93
CA ILE A 582 -10.23 10.56 -22.13
C ILE A 582 -10.86 11.91 -21.78
N HIS A 583 -10.27 12.99 -22.26
CA HIS A 583 -10.74 14.36 -22.08
C HIS A 583 -10.74 15.12 -23.41
N ALA A 584 -11.60 16.14 -23.53
CA ALA A 584 -11.62 17.01 -24.69
C ALA A 584 -10.37 17.88 -24.70
N GLY A 585 -9.63 17.93 -25.82
CA GLY A 585 -8.35 18.61 -25.92
C GLY A 585 -8.38 20.12 -25.68
N ALA A 586 -9.58 20.72 -25.60
CA ALA A 586 -9.83 22.11 -25.22
C ALA A 586 -10.01 22.32 -23.70
N GLU A 587 -10.04 21.26 -22.88
CA GLU A 587 -9.95 21.34 -21.42
C GLU A 587 -8.55 21.82 -20.98
N LEU A 588 -8.47 22.39 -19.77
CA LEU A 588 -7.23 22.90 -19.20
C LEU A 588 -6.73 21.97 -18.09
N HIS A 589 -5.78 21.09 -18.41
CA HIS A 589 -5.15 20.16 -17.47
C HIS A 589 -3.68 20.50 -17.23
N ARG A 590 -3.09 19.89 -16.21
CA ARG A 590 -1.69 20.09 -15.83
C ARG A 590 -0.73 19.43 -16.82
N VAL A 591 0.51 19.91 -16.84
CA VAL A 591 1.55 19.42 -17.75
C VAL A 591 2.80 19.04 -16.96
N ARG A 592 3.35 17.87 -17.28
CA ARG A 592 4.68 17.40 -16.85
C ARG A 592 5.34 16.69 -18.03
N CYS A 593 6.48 17.20 -18.47
CA CYS A 593 7.22 16.62 -19.59
C CYS A 593 8.16 15.48 -19.16
N VAL A 594 8.56 14.65 -20.13
CA VAL A 594 9.53 13.56 -19.98
C VAL A 594 10.61 13.66 -21.07
N HIS A 595 11.77 13.04 -20.86
CA HIS A 595 12.93 13.00 -21.74
C HIS A 595 13.62 11.65 -21.56
N ASP A 596 14.15 11.09 -22.65
CA ASP A 596 14.80 9.76 -22.72
C ASP A 596 16.28 9.72 -22.27
#